data_AF-A0A7V5K7S5-F1
#
_entry.id   AF-A0A7V5K7S5-F1
#
_cell.length_a   1.000
_cell.length_b   1.000
_cell.length_c   1.000
_cell.angle_alpha   90.00
_cell.angle_beta   90.00
_cell.angle_gamma   90.00
#
_symmetry.space_group_name_H-M   'P 1'
#
loop_
_entity.id
_entity.type
_entity.pdbx_description
1 polymer ?
#
loop_
_entity_poly.entity_id
_entity_poly.type
_entity_poly.pdbx_seq_one_letter_code
_entity_poly.pdbx_strand_id
1 'polypeptide(L)' 'MKTPMTLFDFRDIYEKKFIKEKIESSRWNISKVARQLDISRTTLYDLLEKYGIAKNKTR' A
#
# COMPACT_ATOMS: atom_id res chain seq x y z
N MET A 1 -4.81 10.85 26.50
CA MET A 1 -5.33 11.87 25.55
C MET A 1 -5.29 11.28 24.15
N LYS A 2 -6.41 11.25 23.41
CA LYS A 2 -6.39 10.94 21.97
C LYS A 2 -6.09 12.23 21.22
N THR A 3 -4.90 12.36 20.64
CA THR A 3 -4.55 13.48 19.77
C THR A 3 -5.50 13.50 18.57
N PRO A 4 -6.05 14.67 18.15
CA PRO A 4 -6.89 14.73 16.96
C PRO A 4 -6.07 14.32 15.74
N MET A 5 -6.52 13.27 15.06
CA MET A 5 -5.94 12.79 13.82
C MET A 5 -6.15 13.82 12.72
N THR A 6 -5.09 14.17 11.98
CA THR A 6 -5.20 15.12 10.87
C THR A 6 -5.74 14.44 9.61
N LEU A 7 -6.22 15.23 8.64
CA LEU A 7 -6.61 14.71 7.32
C LEU A 7 -5.43 14.00 6.63
N PHE A 8 -4.21 14.47 6.86
CA PHE A 8 -2.99 13.84 6.35
C PHE A 8 -2.82 12.43 6.93
N ASP A 9 -2.93 12.30 8.25
CA ASP A 9 -2.83 11.00 8.92
C ASP A 9 -3.92 10.04 8.42
N PHE A 10 -5.16 10.54 8.24
CA PHE A 10 -6.26 9.72 7.76
C PHE A 10 -5.98 9.19 6.34
N ARG A 11 -5.51 10.07 5.45
CA ARG A 11 -5.13 9.70 4.09
C ARG A 11 -4.03 8.66 4.09
N ASP A 12 -3.02 8.82 4.95
CA ASP A 12 -1.88 7.89 5.03
C ASP A 12 -2.29 6.50 5.50
N ILE A 13 -3.13 6.41 6.55
CA ILE A 13 -3.69 5.13 7.02
C ILE A 13 -4.54 4.46 5.94
N TYR A 14 -5.40 5.23 5.26
CA TYR A 14 -6.27 4.69 4.22
C TYR A 14 -5.47 4.23 3.01
N GLU A 15 -4.49 5.02 2.56
CA GLU A 15 -3.60 4.68 1.44
C GLU A 15 -2.82 3.39 1.72
N LYS A 16 -2.23 3.27 2.91
CA LYS A 16 -1.56 2.04 3.36
C LYS A 16 -2.49 0.82 3.31
N LYS A 17 -3.70 0.94 3.86
CA LYS A 17 -4.68 -0.15 3.91
C LYS A 17 -5.11 -0.57 2.50
N PHE A 18 -5.45 0.41 1.67
CA PHE A 18 -5.90 0.21 0.29
C PHE A 18 -4.86 -0.51 -0.56
N ILE A 19 -3.59 -0.06 -0.51
CA ILE A 19 -2.50 -0.68 -1.28
C ILE A 19 -2.27 -2.12 -0.83
N LYS A 20 -2.25 -2.37 0.49
CA LYS A 20 -2.08 -3.71 1.05
C LYS A 20 -3.18 -4.66 0.57
N GLU A 21 -4.45 -4.29 0.72
CA GLU A 21 -5.60 -5.10 0.29
C GLU A 21 -5.56 -5.40 -1.21
N LYS A 22 -5.16 -4.41 -2.03
CA LYS A 22 -5.08 -4.59 -3.49
C LYS A 22 -4.00 -5.58 -3.90
N ILE A 23 -2.86 -5.56 -3.22
CA ILE A 23 -1.75 -6.49 -3.49
C ILE A 23 -2.08 -7.90 -3.02
N GLU A 24 -2.65 -8.04 -1.82
CA GLU A 24 -3.07 -9.33 -1.28
C GLU A 24 -4.14 -9.99 -2.15
N SER A 25 -5.18 -9.24 -2.55
CA SER A 25 -6.22 -9.74 -3.47
C SER A 25 -5.70 -10.05 -4.87
N SER A 26 -4.62 -9.39 -5.31
CA SER A 26 -3.92 -9.67 -6.56
C SER A 26 -2.88 -10.81 -6.44
N ARG A 27 -2.83 -11.53 -5.31
CA ARG A 27 -1.83 -12.57 -5.03
C ARG A 27 -0.39 -12.10 -5.24
N TRP A 28 -0.10 -10.86 -4.82
CA TRP A 28 1.21 -10.22 -4.99
C TRP A 28 1.64 -9.96 -6.44
N ASN A 29 0.71 -9.91 -7.39
CA ASN A 29 1.01 -9.49 -8.76
C ASN A 29 1.11 -7.96 -8.86
N ILE A 30 2.31 -7.44 -8.56
CA ILE A 30 2.64 -6.00 -8.56
C ILE A 30 2.34 -5.35 -9.92
N SER A 31 2.68 -6.02 -11.02
CA SER A 31 2.45 -5.49 -12.37
C SER A 31 0.97 -5.36 -12.72
N LYS A 32 0.10 -6.22 -12.17
CA LYS A 32 -1.35 -6.11 -12.32
C LYS A 32 -1.89 -4.96 -11.47
N VAL A 33 -1.44 -4.81 -10.24
CA VAL A 33 -1.89 -3.72 -9.35
C VAL A 33 -1.45 -2.36 -9.87
N ALA A 34 -0.20 -2.21 -10.31
CA ALA A 34 0.30 -0.96 -10.89
C ALA A 34 -0.57 -0.50 -12.08
N ARG A 35 -0.91 -1.43 -12.99
CA ARG A 35 -1.84 -1.16 -14.11
C ARG A 35 -3.26 -0.80 -13.66
N GLN A 36 -3.77 -1.46 -12.61
CA GLN A 36 -5.11 -1.18 -12.09
C GLN A 36 -5.20 0.17 -11.37
N LEU A 37 -4.09 0.63 -10.80
CA LEU A 37 -3.99 1.92 -10.12
C LEU A 37 -3.52 3.05 -11.05
N ASP A 38 -3.26 2.74 -12.33
CA ASP A 38 -2.71 3.66 -13.32
C ASP A 38 -1.42 4.37 -12.87
N ILE A 39 -0.53 3.60 -12.21
CA ILE A 39 0.78 4.07 -11.76
C ILE A 39 1.90 3.18 -12.28
N SER A 40 3.12 3.71 -12.25
CA SER A 40 4.29 2.91 -12.57
C SER A 40 4.54 1.83 -11.51
N ARG A 41 5.20 0.74 -11.91
CA ARG A 41 5.67 -0.28 -10.95
C ARG A 41 6.64 0.33 -9.93
N THR A 42 7.48 1.26 -10.35
CA THR A 42 8.42 1.98 -9.48
C THR A 42 7.68 2.71 -8.37
N THR A 43 6.68 3.52 -8.73
CA THR A 43 5.83 4.23 -7.76
C THR A 43 5.15 3.26 -6.80
N LEU A 44 4.67 2.12 -7.30
CA LEU A 44 4.08 1.11 -6.43
C LEU A 44 5.12 0.53 -5.46
N TYR A 45 6.36 0.25 -5.90
CA TYR A 45 7.42 -0.19 -4.99
C TYR A 45 7.77 0.85 -3.94
N ASP A 46 7.88 2.13 -4.31
CA ASP A 46 8.16 3.22 -3.37
C ASP A 46 7.08 3.31 -2.29
N LEU A 47 5.81 3.12 -2.66
CA LEU A 47 4.70 3.07 -1.71
C LEU A 47 4.79 1.86 -0.78
N LEU A 48 5.21 0.68 -1.27
CA LEU A 48 5.40 -0.49 -0.42
C LEU A 48 6.52 -0.30 0.58
N GLU A 49 7.62 0.33 0.15
CA GLU A 49 8.74 0.67 1.02
C GLU A 49 8.31 1.70 2.07
N LYS A 50 7.70 2.82 1.64
CA LYS A 50 7.14 3.86 2.53
C LYS A 50 6.25 3.27 3.63
N TYR A 51 5.43 2.28 3.28
CA TYR A 51 4.47 1.67 4.21
C TYR A 51 4.94 0.40 4.92
N GLY A 52 6.14 -0.09 4.61
CA GLY A 52 6.67 -1.35 5.13
C GLY A 52 5.83 -2.57 4.75
N ILE A 53 5.21 -2.56 3.56
CA ILE A 53 4.37 -3.66 3.08
C ILE A 53 5.26 -4.68 2.35
N ALA A 54 5.55 -5.78 3.03
CA ALA A 54 6.33 -6.89 2.47
C ALA A 54 5.53 -8.19 2.47
N LYS A 55 5.81 -9.06 1.50
CA LYS A 55 5.22 -10.40 1.47
C LYS A 55 5.75 -11.15 2.68
N ASN A 56 4.87 -11.55 3.59
CA ASN A 56 5.26 -12.38 4.71
C ASN A 56 5.87 -13.67 4.12
N LYS A 57 7.18 -13.83 4.27
CA LYS A 57 7.86 -15.06 3.90
C LYS A 57 7.59 -16.03 5.05
N THR A 58 6.57 -16.85 4.92
CA THR A 58 6.45 -18.05 5.75
C THR A 58 7.74 -18.84 5.54
N ARG A 59 8.60 -18.88 6.56
CA ARG A 59 9.73 -19.81 6.64
C ARG A 59 9.20 -21.22 6.81
#